data_AF-A0A2D6FW62-F1
#
_entry.id   AF-A0A2D6FW62-F1
#
_cell.length_a   1.000
_cell.length_b   1.000
_cell.length_c   1.000
_cell.angle_alpha   90.00
_cell.angle_beta   90.00
_cell.angle_gamma   90.00
#
_symmetry.space_group_name_H-M   'P 1'
#
loop_
_entity.id
_entity.type
_entity.pdbx_description
1 polymer ?
#
loop_
_entity_poly.entity_id
_entity_poly.type
_entity_poly.pdbx_seq_one_letter_code
_entity_poly.pdbx_strand_id
1 'polypeptide(L)' 'MRNQERTNLSVEQRYKKPEPEDRTEQAKTRSCLRCGENFESRWHGERICKKCKSTNDWRQG' A
#
# COMPACT_ATOMS: atom_id res chain seq x y z
N MET A 1 44.15 19.27 19.86
CA MET A 1 44.16 17.94 19.22
C MET A 1 42.73 17.66 18.76
N ARG A 2 42.47 17.52 17.45
CA ARG A 2 41.10 17.34 16.92
C ARG A 2 40.74 15.86 16.97
N ASN A 3 39.84 15.48 17.88
CA ASN A 3 39.33 14.13 18.02
C ASN A 3 38.45 13.81 16.80
N GLN A 4 38.96 12.98 15.89
CA GLN A 4 38.20 12.44 14.77
C GLN A 4 37.59 11.11 15.20
N GLU A 5 36.45 11.15 15.87
CA GLU A 5 35.63 9.94 16.10
C GLU A 5 34.67 9.79 14.92
N ARG A 6 35.23 9.33 13.79
CA ARG A 6 34.46 8.99 12.59
C ARG A 6 33.66 7.72 12.87
N THR A 7 32.35 7.83 12.69
CA THR A 7 31.36 6.78 12.90
C THR A 7 31.61 5.56 11.99
N ASN A 8 32.10 4.47 12.58
CA ASN A 8 32.15 3.14 11.96
C ASN A 8 30.74 2.53 11.94
N LEU A 9 29.92 2.97 11.00
CA LEU A 9 28.73 2.21 10.55
C LEU A 9 29.16 1.39 9.35
N SER A 10 29.00 0.06 9.42
CA SER A 10 29.40 -0.85 8.34
C SER A 10 28.63 -0.52 7.06
N VAL A 11 29.34 -0.51 5.93
CA VAL A 11 28.78 -0.13 4.62
C VAL A 11 27.57 -1.01 4.24
N GLU A 12 27.55 -2.27 4.68
CA GLU A 12 26.44 -3.21 4.47
C GLU A 12 25.13 -2.80 5.14
N GLN A 13 25.15 -2.03 6.23
CA GLN A 13 23.92 -1.58 6.89
C GLN A 13 23.19 -0.50 6.09
N ARG A 14 23.87 0.19 5.15
CA ARG A 14 23.33 1.34 4.42
C ARG A 14 22.52 0.97 3.18
N TYR A 15 22.61 -0.28 2.71
CA TYR A 15 21.98 -0.75 1.47
C TYR A 15 20.97 -1.88 1.68
N LYS A 16 20.64 -2.22 2.92
CA LYS A 16 19.57 -3.19 3.16
C LYS A 16 18.25 -2.58 2.70
N LYS A 17 17.59 -3.27 1.77
CA LYS A 17 16.18 -3.03 1.48
C LYS A 17 15.47 -3.07 2.83
N PRO A 18 14.72 -2.02 3.22
CA PRO A 18 13.99 -2.03 4.47
C PRO A 18 13.13 -3.29 4.48
N GLU A 19 13.18 -4.03 5.58
CA GLU A 19 12.25 -5.13 5.77
C GLU A 19 10.84 -4.56 5.56
N PRO A 20 9.93 -5.31 4.93
CA PRO A 20 8.55 -4.87 4.80
C PRO A 20 7.96 -4.81 6.21
N GLU A 21 8.20 -3.71 6.92
CA GLU A 21 7.45 -3.31 8.10
C GLU A 21 6.01 -3.48 7.72
N ASP A 22 5.33 -4.43 8.38
CA ASP A 22 3.96 -4.88 8.16
C ASP A 22 3.15 -3.88 7.35
N ARG A 23 3.29 -3.97 6.01
CA ARG A 23 2.47 -3.22 5.05
C ARG A 23 1.13 -3.91 5.04
N THR A 24 0.46 -3.88 6.20
CA THR A 24 -0.93 -4.17 6.33
C THR A 24 -1.60 -3.13 5.45
N GLU A 25 -1.90 -3.50 4.21
CA GLU A 25 -2.82 -2.73 3.39
C GLU A 25 -4.14 -2.74 4.17
N GLN A 26 -4.31 -1.71 5.00
CA GLN A 26 -5.37 -1.70 5.98
C GLN A 26 -6.67 -1.71 5.20
N ALA A 27 -7.45 -2.77 5.39
CA ALA A 27 -8.77 -2.83 4.83
C ALA A 27 -9.57 -1.65 5.39
N LYS A 28 -10.14 -0.85 4.50
CA LYS A 28 -10.90 0.35 4.89
C LYS A 28 -12.29 0.28 4.29
N THR A 29 -13.30 0.63 5.08
CA THR A 29 -14.65 0.83 4.57
C THR A 29 -14.69 2.07 3.69
N ARG A 30 -15.17 1.92 2.46
CA ARG A 30 -15.29 2.99 1.46
C ARG A 30 -16.63 2.90 0.75
N SER A 31 -17.11 4.01 0.20
CA SER A 31 -18.29 4.03 -0.66
C SER A 31 -17.91 3.70 -2.12
N CYS A 32 -18.65 2.79 -2.74
CA CYS A 32 -18.49 2.40 -4.13
C CYS A 32 -18.77 3.57 -5.08
N LEU A 33 -17.87 3.84 -6.03
CA LEU A 33 -18.09 4.91 -7.03
C LEU A 33 -19.20 4.60 -8.03
N ARG A 34 -19.64 3.34 -8.14
CA ARG A 34 -20.68 2.93 -9.09
C ARG A 34 -22.08 2.93 -8.48
N CYS A 35 -22.23 2.41 -7.26
CA CYS A 35 -23.54 2.24 -6.62
C CYS A 35 -23.68 2.96 -5.28
N GLY A 36 -22.62 3.57 -4.75
CA GLY A 36 -22.62 4.23 -3.44
C GLY A 36 -22.51 3.29 -2.23
N GLU A 37 -22.71 1.98 -2.40
CA GLU A 37 -22.68 1.01 -1.30
C GLU A 37 -21.32 1.00 -0.57
N ASN A 38 -21.37 0.99 0.77
CA ASN A 38 -20.18 0.84 1.60
C ASN A 38 -19.62 -0.58 1.47
N PHE A 39 -18.33 -0.71 1.21
CA PHE A 39 -17.63 -1.99 1.10
C PHE A 39 -16.22 -1.91 1.70
N GLU A 40 -15.69 -3.05 2.12
CA GLU A 40 -14.31 -3.17 2.58
C GLU A 40 -13.36 -3.18 1.38
N SER A 41 -12.54 -2.14 1.27
CA SER A 41 -11.44 -2.07 0.31
C SER A 41 -10.28 -2.95 0.75
N ARG A 42 -9.79 -3.82 -0.13
CA ARG A 42 -8.64 -4.71 0.11
C ARG A 42 -7.30 -3.99 0.00
N TRP A 43 -7.24 -2.93 -0.80
CA TRP A 43 -6.06 -2.09 -1.00
C TRP A 43 -6.46 -0.63 -1.14
N HIS A 44 -5.50 0.29 -0.99
CA HIS A 44 -5.75 1.73 -0.97
C HIS A 44 -6.47 2.28 -2.21
N GLY A 45 -6.29 1.63 -3.36
CA GLY A 45 -6.89 2.01 -4.64
C GLY A 45 -8.24 1.36 -4.95
N GLU A 46 -8.77 0.45 -4.13
CA GLU A 46 -10.05 -0.20 -4.43
C GLU A 46 -11.22 0.77 -4.16
N ARG A 47 -11.92 1.17 -5.24
CA ARG A 47 -13.04 2.12 -5.19
C ARG A 47 -14.37 1.59 -5.73
N ILE A 48 -14.39 0.35 -6.22
CA ILE A 48 -15.58 -0.31 -6.77
C ILE A 48 -15.82 -1.58 -5.96
N CYS A 49 -17.03 -1.74 -5.43
CA CYS A 49 -17.38 -2.93 -4.64
C CYS A 49 -17.34 -4.19 -5.52
N LYS A 50 -17.19 -5.37 -4.89
CA LYS A 50 -17.13 -6.66 -5.60
C LYS A 50 -18.32 -6.89 -6.52
N LYS A 51 -19.53 -6.49 -6.11
CA LYS A 51 -20.78 -6.61 -6.90
C LYS A 51 -20.69 -5.83 -8.21
N CYS A 52 -20.31 -4.55 -8.14
CA CYS A 52 -20.14 -3.71 -9.34
C CYS A 52 -18.90 -4.09 -10.16
N LYS A 53 -17.88 -4.68 -9.54
CA LYS A 53 -16.70 -5.20 -10.25
C LYS A 53 -17.04 -6.47 -11.04
N SER A 54 -17.90 -7.34 -10.52
CA SER A 54 -18.35 -8.55 -11.21
C SER A 54 -19.31 -8.28 -12.37
N THR A 55 -20.06 -7.18 -12.35
CA THR A 55 -20.95 -6.80 -13.46
C THR A 55 -20.20 -6.30 -14.70
N ASN A 56 -18.87 -6.15 -14.63
CA ASN A 56 -17.89 -6.11 -15.74
C ASN A 56 -18.31 -5.53 -17.11
N ASP A 57 -19.19 -4.52 -17.17
CA ASP A 57 -19.58 -3.83 -18.42
C ASP A 57 -18.43 -3.02 -19.06
N TRP A 58 -17.25 -3.00 -18.44
CA TRP A 58 -16.06 -2.30 -18.92
C TRP A 58 -15.18 -3.12 -19.87
N ARG A 59 -15.60 -4.36 -20.22
CA ARG A 59 -14.92 -5.24 -21.19
C ARG A 59 -15.45 -5.14 -22.62
N GLN A 60 -16.45 -4.31 -22.89
CA GLN A 60 -16.93 -4.05 -24.25
C GLN A 60 -15.99 -3.02 -24.90
N GLY A 61 -14.83 -3.48 -25.34
CA GLY A 61 -13.91 -2.76 -26.23
C GLY A 61 -13.90 -3.41 -27.59
#